data_AF-J2ZR24-F1
#
_entry.id   AF-J2ZR24-F1
#
_cell.length_a   1.000
_cell.length_b   1.000
_cell.length_c   1.000
_cell.angle_alpha   90.00
_cell.angle_beta   90.00
_cell.angle_gamma   90.00
#
_symmetry.space_group_name_H-M   'P 1'
#
loop_
_entity.id
_entity.type
_entity.pdbx_description
1 polymer ?
#
loop_
_entity_poly.entity_id
_entity_poly.type
_entity_poly.pdbx_seq_one_letter_code
_entity_poly.pdbx_strand_id
1 'polypeptide(L)'
;MADERKAALDNALKKIEKNFGKGSIMRLGEKVDTQVSTVSTGSLALDEALGVGGYPRGRIIEIYGPESSGKTTVALHAVAEVQKQGGTAAYIDAENAMDPKYASNLGVNIDDLLLSQPDTGEQGLEIADALVSSGAIDIVVVDSVAALVPRAEIEGEIGDSHVGLQARLMSQALRKLSGSINKTKTIAIFINQIREKVGIMFGNPETTPGGRALKFYATVRLEVRRAEQIKEGTNIIGNRVKIKVVKNKVAPPFKVALVDIMYGVGISQTGELVDMAVEKDIVDKSGSWYSYGNDRIGQGRENAKNYLADHPEVMAEIKQKVREAYGIAEPTTEDSKAGTDEKAKDKSKNKTAAKATDPSTLDV
;
A
#
# COMPACT_ATOMS: atom_id res chain seq x y z
N MET A 1 -2.16 44.32 24.50
CA MET A 1 -3.31 43.56 23.95
C MET A 1 -2.92 42.54 22.87
N ALA A 2 -2.51 42.93 21.64
CA ALA A 2 -2.16 41.96 20.59
C ALA A 2 -0.86 41.18 20.90
N ASP A 3 0.17 41.88 21.38
CA ASP A 3 1.44 41.26 21.78
C ASP A 3 1.32 40.37 23.03
N GLU A 4 0.49 40.76 24.00
CA GLU A 4 0.23 39.94 25.19
C GLU A 4 -0.50 38.64 24.85
N ARG A 5 -1.48 38.68 23.92
CA ARG A 5 -2.16 37.47 23.41
C ARG A 5 -1.18 36.56 22.66
N LYS A 6 -0.26 37.13 21.89
CA LYS A 6 0.77 36.38 21.16
C LYS A 6 1.76 35.71 22.12
N ALA A 7 2.23 36.44 23.14
CA ALA A 7 3.11 35.89 24.17
C ALA A 7 2.43 34.79 25.00
N ALA A 8 1.16 34.96 25.35
CA ALA A 8 0.36 33.94 26.04
C ALA A 8 0.19 32.68 25.18
N LEU A 9 -0.09 32.86 23.88
CA LEU A 9 -0.18 31.75 22.92
C LEU A 9 1.15 31.01 22.80
N ASP A 10 2.27 31.71 22.62
CA ASP A 10 3.58 31.09 22.45
C ASP A 10 4.02 30.34 23.72
N ASN A 11 3.69 30.85 24.91
CA ASN A 11 3.90 30.13 26.17
C ASN A 11 3.03 28.88 26.29
N ALA A 12 1.76 28.95 25.85
CA ALA A 12 0.89 27.78 25.80
C ALA A 12 1.43 26.72 24.83
N LEU A 13 1.86 27.12 23.64
CA LEU A 13 2.49 26.23 22.64
C LEU A 13 3.74 25.53 23.21
N LYS A 14 4.66 26.28 23.82
CA LYS A 14 5.86 25.72 24.48
C LYS A 14 5.51 24.74 25.60
N LYS A 15 4.48 25.05 26.40
CA LYS A 15 4.03 24.17 27.48
C LYS A 15 3.42 22.87 26.93
N ILE A 16 2.67 22.97 25.83
CA ILE A 16 2.10 21.81 25.14
C ILE A 16 3.24 20.94 24.58
N GLU A 17 4.20 21.51 23.84
CA GLU A 17 5.35 20.75 23.32
C GLU A 17 6.21 20.13 24.43
N LYS A 18 6.41 20.82 25.55
CA LYS A 18 7.16 20.27 26.69
C LYS A 18 6.44 19.07 27.32
N ASN A 19 5.11 19.12 27.40
CA ASN A 19 4.31 18.06 28.05
C ASN A 19 4.03 16.87 27.12
N PHE A 20 3.90 17.11 25.81
CA PHE A 20 3.41 16.12 24.84
C PHE A 20 4.42 15.79 23.73
N GLY A 21 5.60 16.41 23.74
CA GLY A 21 6.68 16.19 22.79
C GLY A 21 6.69 17.21 21.64
N LYS A 22 7.84 17.33 20.96
CA LYS A 22 7.97 18.16 19.76
C LYS A 22 6.97 17.69 18.69
N GLY A 23 6.29 18.64 18.04
CA GLY A 23 5.30 18.35 17.00
C GLY A 23 3.90 17.98 17.51
N SER A 24 3.65 18.00 18.83
CA SER A 24 2.31 17.80 19.39
C SER A 24 1.31 18.89 19.02
N ILE A 25 1.81 20.09 18.67
CA ILE A 25 1.03 21.22 18.17
C ILE A 25 1.91 22.03 17.22
N MET A 26 1.39 22.37 16.04
CA MET A 26 2.12 23.13 15.01
C MET A 26 1.18 24.07 14.30
N ARG A 27 1.70 25.16 13.72
CA ARG A 27 0.88 26.03 12.85
C ARG A 27 0.74 25.35 11.49
N LEU A 28 -0.49 25.28 10.97
CA LEU A 28 -0.77 24.59 9.70
C LEU A 28 0.01 25.17 8.49
N GLY A 29 0.39 26.44 8.54
CA GLY A 29 1.16 27.12 7.49
C GLY A 29 2.69 27.08 7.66
N GLU A 30 3.21 26.53 8.77
CA GLU A 30 4.64 26.23 8.87
C GLU A 30 4.91 25.04 7.96
N LYS A 31 5.74 25.24 6.92
CA LYS A 31 6.11 24.23 5.93
C LYS A 31 6.85 23.05 6.57
N VAL A 32 6.13 22.17 7.25
CA VAL A 32 6.46 20.74 7.24
C VAL A 32 6.11 20.28 5.84
N ASP A 33 7.00 19.54 5.18
CA ASP A 33 6.76 19.01 3.85
C ASP A 33 5.40 18.30 3.83
N THR A 34 4.37 18.96 3.28
CA THR A 34 2.98 18.51 3.34
C THR A 34 2.68 17.47 2.25
N GLN A 35 3.69 17.10 1.47
CA GLN A 35 3.57 16.01 0.52
C GLN A 35 3.33 14.71 1.29
N VAL A 36 2.18 14.10 1.02
CA VAL A 36 1.83 12.81 1.60
C VAL A 36 2.78 11.79 1.00
N SER A 37 3.72 11.27 1.79
CA SER A 37 4.59 10.16 1.36
C SER A 37 3.73 8.95 1.01
N THR A 38 3.99 8.36 -0.15
CA THR A 38 3.23 7.25 -0.72
C THR A 38 4.14 6.11 -1.18
N VAL A 39 3.56 4.92 -1.32
CA VAL A 39 4.18 3.77 -1.99
C VAL A 39 3.30 3.36 -3.16
N SER A 40 3.90 3.03 -4.31
CA SER A 40 3.15 2.60 -5.50
C SER A 40 2.24 1.42 -5.16
N THR A 41 1.09 1.38 -5.83
CA THR A 41 0.14 0.27 -5.73
C THR A 41 0.52 -0.93 -6.59
N GLY A 42 1.60 -0.85 -7.38
CA GLY A 42 1.95 -1.82 -8.42
C GLY A 42 1.18 -1.61 -9.74
N SER A 43 0.22 -0.68 -9.74
CA SER A 43 -0.68 -0.34 -10.84
C SER A 43 -0.59 1.16 -11.16
N LEU A 44 -0.16 1.50 -12.37
CA LEU A 44 -0.03 2.91 -12.77
C LEU A 44 -1.39 3.60 -12.83
N ALA A 45 -2.43 2.88 -13.27
CA ALA A 45 -3.78 3.40 -13.32
C ALA A 45 -4.35 3.65 -11.91
N LEU A 46 -4.05 2.79 -10.94
CA LEU A 46 -4.48 2.99 -9.56
C LEU A 46 -3.69 4.10 -8.86
N ASP A 47 -2.40 4.23 -9.12
CA ASP A 47 -1.58 5.35 -8.61
C ASP A 47 -2.14 6.71 -9.07
N GLU A 48 -2.54 6.81 -10.35
CA GLU A 48 -3.24 7.98 -10.91
C GLU A 48 -4.60 8.21 -10.23
N ALA A 49 -5.40 7.14 -10.11
CA ALA A 49 -6.74 7.22 -9.53
C ALA A 49 -6.71 7.62 -8.05
N LEU A 50 -5.63 7.30 -7.33
CA LEU A 50 -5.41 7.76 -5.96
C LEU A 50 -5.03 9.25 -5.90
N GLY A 51 -4.49 9.83 -6.98
CA GLY A 51 -4.17 11.25 -7.12
C GLY A 51 -2.94 11.73 -6.32
N VAL A 52 -2.36 10.84 -5.52
CA VAL A 52 -1.12 11.08 -4.74
C VAL A 52 0.00 10.11 -5.13
N GLY A 53 -0.19 9.34 -6.22
CA GLY A 53 0.83 8.44 -6.76
C GLY A 53 0.98 7.11 -6.02
N GLY A 54 0.07 6.75 -5.11
CA GLY A 54 0.10 5.47 -4.42
C GLY A 54 -0.61 5.44 -3.07
N TYR A 55 -0.34 4.40 -2.28
CA TYR A 55 -0.86 4.23 -0.93
C TYR A 55 -0.18 5.18 0.06
N PRO A 56 -0.94 6.03 0.78
CA PRO A 56 -0.35 6.99 1.71
C PRO A 56 0.19 6.31 2.97
N ARG A 57 1.46 6.58 3.30
CA ARG A 57 2.13 6.09 4.51
C ARG A 57 1.47 6.62 5.77
N GLY A 58 1.45 5.79 6.81
CA GLY A 58 0.85 6.09 8.11
C GLY A 58 -0.67 6.17 8.10
N ARG A 59 -1.32 5.48 7.17
CA ARG A 59 -2.78 5.50 6.99
C ARG A 59 -3.37 4.10 6.89
N ILE A 60 -4.66 4.03 7.16
CA ILE A 60 -5.50 2.84 6.98
C ILE A 60 -6.15 2.89 5.59
N ILE A 61 -6.07 1.78 4.87
CA ILE A 61 -6.71 1.54 3.58
C ILE A 61 -7.66 0.35 3.74
N GLU A 62 -8.89 0.47 3.23
CA GLU A 62 -9.80 -0.69 3.12
C GLU A 62 -9.93 -1.10 1.65
N ILE A 63 -9.71 -2.37 1.35
CA ILE A 63 -9.93 -2.96 0.03
C ILE A 63 -11.10 -3.95 0.17
N TYR A 64 -12.22 -3.68 -0.49
CA TYR A 64 -13.40 -4.53 -0.39
C TYR A 64 -14.03 -4.82 -1.74
N GLY A 65 -14.82 -5.89 -1.80
CA GLY A 65 -15.39 -6.36 -3.06
C GLY A 65 -15.93 -7.79 -2.96
N PRO A 66 -16.56 -8.28 -4.04
CA PRO A 66 -17.00 -9.68 -4.13
C PRO A 66 -15.84 -10.67 -3.98
N GLU A 67 -16.17 -11.94 -3.80
CA GLU A 67 -15.20 -13.03 -3.91
C GLU A 67 -14.54 -13.04 -5.29
N SER A 68 -13.29 -13.50 -5.35
CA SER A 68 -12.52 -13.60 -6.61
C SER A 68 -12.43 -12.30 -7.42
N SER A 69 -12.64 -11.13 -6.81
CA SER A 69 -12.60 -9.85 -7.52
C SER A 69 -11.18 -9.30 -7.71
N GLY A 70 -10.18 -9.85 -7.00
CA GLY A 70 -8.78 -9.42 -7.06
C GLY A 70 -8.29 -8.65 -5.82
N LYS A 71 -9.05 -8.63 -4.71
CA LYS A 71 -8.67 -7.91 -3.47
C LYS A 71 -7.28 -8.29 -2.94
N THR A 72 -7.05 -9.59 -2.75
CA THR A 72 -5.78 -10.15 -2.28
C THR A 72 -4.66 -9.86 -3.28
N THR A 73 -4.90 -9.97 -4.58
CA THR A 73 -3.94 -9.58 -5.62
C THR A 73 -3.49 -8.12 -5.45
N VAL A 74 -4.44 -7.18 -5.31
CA VAL A 74 -4.13 -5.75 -5.13
C VAL A 74 -3.32 -5.52 -3.85
N ALA A 75 -3.64 -6.22 -2.76
CA ALA A 75 -2.88 -6.10 -1.51
C ALA A 75 -1.46 -6.70 -1.62
N LEU A 76 -1.29 -7.84 -2.30
CA LEU A 76 0.02 -8.46 -2.52
C LEU A 76 0.92 -7.61 -3.43
N HIS A 77 0.36 -6.91 -4.41
CA HIS A 77 1.10 -5.89 -5.20
C HIS A 77 1.60 -4.75 -4.31
N ALA A 78 0.79 -4.30 -3.35
CA ALA A 78 1.22 -3.30 -2.37
C ALA A 78 2.40 -3.81 -1.51
N VAL A 79 2.33 -5.07 -1.07
CA VAL A 79 3.41 -5.73 -0.31
C VAL A 79 4.70 -5.81 -1.15
N ALA A 80 4.59 -6.28 -2.40
CA ALA A 80 5.73 -6.39 -3.31
C ALA A 80 6.41 -5.03 -3.55
N GLU A 81 5.64 -3.96 -3.78
CA GLU A 81 6.21 -2.61 -3.98
C GLU A 81 6.89 -2.05 -2.73
N VAL A 82 6.38 -2.36 -1.53
CA VAL A 82 7.05 -1.99 -0.27
C VAL A 82 8.36 -2.75 -0.10
N GLN A 83 8.36 -4.06 -0.30
CA GLN A 83 9.56 -4.89 -0.19
C GLN A 83 10.63 -4.52 -1.22
N LYS A 84 10.22 -4.15 -2.44
CA LYS A 84 11.12 -3.67 -3.49
C LYS A 84 11.87 -2.40 -3.10
N GLN A 85 11.29 -1.59 -2.21
CA GLN A 85 11.93 -0.39 -1.63
C GLN A 85 12.75 -0.71 -0.37
N GLY A 86 12.96 -1.99 -0.04
CA GLY A 86 13.65 -2.44 1.17
C GLY A 86 12.80 -2.37 2.44
N GLY A 87 11.50 -2.13 2.33
CA GLY A 87 10.59 -2.07 3.47
C GLY A 87 10.18 -3.45 3.98
N THR A 88 9.79 -3.51 5.25
CA THR A 88 9.35 -4.76 5.90
C THR A 88 7.83 -4.90 5.84
N ALA A 89 7.35 -6.09 5.47
CA ALA A 89 5.93 -6.39 5.32
C ALA A 89 5.46 -7.45 6.30
N ALA A 90 4.23 -7.29 6.78
CA ALA A 90 3.52 -8.29 7.56
C ALA A 90 2.14 -8.61 6.97
N TYR A 91 1.75 -9.87 7.06
CA TYR A 91 0.48 -10.39 6.57
C TYR A 91 -0.24 -11.17 7.67
N ILE A 92 -1.41 -10.70 8.07
CA ILE A 92 -2.30 -11.36 9.01
C ILE A 92 -3.36 -12.09 8.20
N ASP A 93 -3.13 -13.39 7.95
CA ASP A 93 -3.98 -14.28 7.16
C ASP A 93 -5.01 -14.94 8.07
N ALA A 94 -6.08 -14.22 8.39
CA ALA A 94 -7.22 -14.76 9.13
C ALA A 94 -8.10 -15.70 8.28
N GLU A 95 -8.02 -15.62 6.94
CA GLU A 95 -8.73 -16.55 6.04
C GLU A 95 -8.00 -17.89 5.85
N ASN A 96 -6.74 -18.02 6.31
CA ASN A 96 -5.88 -19.19 6.12
C ASN A 96 -5.79 -19.62 4.64
N ALA A 97 -5.75 -18.64 3.73
CA ALA A 97 -5.92 -18.84 2.30
C ALA A 97 -4.76 -18.29 1.46
N MET A 98 -3.68 -17.80 2.10
CA MET A 98 -2.54 -17.26 1.36
C MET A 98 -1.78 -18.37 0.62
N ASP A 99 -1.61 -18.21 -0.70
CA ASP A 99 -0.77 -19.06 -1.55
C ASP A 99 0.62 -18.43 -1.73
N PRO A 100 1.69 -19.00 -1.12
CA PRO A 100 3.05 -18.46 -1.24
C PRO A 100 3.59 -18.45 -2.67
N LYS A 101 3.20 -19.43 -3.50
CA LYS A 101 3.65 -19.51 -4.90
C LYS A 101 3.03 -18.38 -5.71
N TYR A 102 1.74 -18.14 -5.52
CA TYR A 102 1.07 -17.01 -6.16
C TYR A 102 1.67 -15.68 -5.70
N ALA A 103 1.84 -15.47 -4.39
CA ALA A 103 2.46 -14.26 -3.86
C ALA A 103 3.88 -14.03 -4.43
N SER A 104 4.70 -15.07 -4.53
CA SER A 104 6.03 -15.00 -5.13
C SER A 104 5.98 -14.57 -6.60
N ASN A 105 5.05 -15.12 -7.39
CA ASN A 105 4.86 -14.70 -8.78
C ASN A 105 4.46 -13.22 -8.93
N LEU A 106 3.80 -12.65 -7.90
CA LEU A 106 3.43 -11.24 -7.85
C LEU A 106 4.60 -10.33 -7.43
N GLY A 107 5.79 -10.90 -7.16
CA GLY A 107 6.99 -10.17 -6.75
C GLY A 107 7.13 -10.02 -5.24
N VAL A 108 6.33 -10.72 -4.44
CA VAL A 108 6.50 -10.75 -2.98
C VAL A 108 7.71 -11.60 -2.63
N ASN A 109 8.62 -11.05 -1.83
CA ASN A 109 9.69 -11.81 -1.21
C ASN A 109 9.11 -12.60 -0.02
N ILE A 110 8.92 -13.90 -0.23
CA ILE A 110 8.30 -14.80 0.75
C ILE A 110 9.19 -15.03 1.96
N ASP A 111 10.51 -15.07 1.77
CA ASP A 111 11.45 -15.37 2.86
C ASP A 111 11.46 -14.27 3.93
N ASP A 112 11.22 -13.02 3.52
CA ASP A 112 11.19 -11.84 4.40
C ASP A 112 9.76 -11.41 4.79
N LEU A 113 8.71 -12.11 4.31
CA LEU A 113 7.33 -11.77 4.65
C LEU A 113 6.95 -12.34 6.02
N LEU A 114 6.61 -11.47 6.97
CA LEU A 114 6.11 -11.90 8.27
C LEU A 114 4.64 -12.36 8.14
N LEU A 115 4.41 -13.66 8.23
CA LEU A 115 3.06 -14.25 8.18
C LEU A 115 2.56 -14.60 9.58
N SER A 116 1.31 -14.25 9.87
CA SER A 116 0.58 -14.70 11.05
C SER A 116 -0.78 -15.27 10.64
N GLN A 117 -1.10 -16.46 11.13
CA GLN A 117 -2.41 -17.11 10.99
C GLN A 117 -3.05 -17.18 12.38
N PRO A 118 -3.84 -16.16 12.77
CA PRO A 118 -4.39 -16.09 14.12
C PRO A 118 -5.60 -17.03 14.28
N ASP A 119 -5.75 -17.56 15.49
CA ASP A 119 -6.90 -18.35 15.93
C ASP A 119 -8.14 -17.47 16.19
N THR A 120 -7.94 -16.22 16.62
CA THR A 120 -9.04 -15.29 16.99
C THR A 120 -8.83 -13.88 16.43
N GLY A 121 -9.93 -13.15 16.28
CA GLY A 121 -9.90 -11.76 15.83
C GLY A 121 -9.11 -10.84 16.77
N GLU A 122 -9.23 -11.04 18.09
CA GLU A 122 -8.44 -10.32 19.09
C GLU A 122 -6.94 -10.55 18.89
N GLN A 123 -6.53 -11.81 18.79
CA GLN A 123 -5.13 -12.18 18.59
C GLN A 123 -4.55 -11.58 17.31
N GLY A 124 -5.27 -11.67 16.19
CA GLY A 124 -4.84 -11.10 14.92
C GLY A 124 -4.63 -9.58 14.99
N LEU A 125 -5.53 -8.87 15.65
CA LEU A 125 -5.43 -7.41 15.83
C LEU A 125 -4.36 -7.00 16.85
N GLU A 126 -4.13 -7.80 17.89
CA GLU A 126 -3.03 -7.58 18.84
C GLU A 126 -1.66 -7.80 18.22
N ILE A 127 -1.52 -8.84 17.38
CA ILE A 127 -0.29 -9.07 16.60
C ILE A 127 -0.04 -7.89 15.66
N ALA A 128 -1.07 -7.45 14.92
CA ALA A 128 -0.95 -6.27 14.06
C ALA A 128 -0.53 -5.02 14.86
N ASP A 129 -1.09 -4.79 16.05
CA ASP A 129 -0.75 -3.65 16.90
C ASP A 129 0.68 -3.72 17.44
N ALA A 130 1.14 -4.89 17.87
CA ALA A 130 2.51 -5.10 18.34
C ALA A 130 3.52 -4.85 17.21
N LEU A 131 3.25 -5.40 16.03
CA LEU A 131 4.05 -5.23 14.82
C LEU A 131 4.14 -3.76 14.40
N VAL A 132 3.00 -3.07 14.27
CA VAL A 132 2.98 -1.64 13.93
C VAL A 132 3.68 -0.82 15.00
N SER A 133 3.41 -1.07 16.28
CA SER A 133 3.97 -0.27 17.38
C SER A 133 5.48 -0.44 17.56
N SER A 134 6.07 -1.52 17.03
CA SER A 134 7.52 -1.69 16.98
C SER A 134 8.23 -0.63 16.12
N GLY A 135 7.52 -0.05 15.15
CA GLY A 135 8.10 0.86 14.15
C GLY A 135 8.96 0.17 13.08
N ALA A 136 9.03 -1.17 13.09
CA ALA A 136 9.82 -1.94 12.14
C ALA A 136 9.05 -2.37 10.89
N ILE A 137 7.74 -2.10 10.82
CA ILE A 137 6.86 -2.56 9.72
C ILE A 137 6.43 -1.38 8.85
N ASP A 138 6.70 -1.47 7.55
CA ASP A 138 6.29 -0.49 6.55
C ASP A 138 4.87 -0.73 6.03
N ILE A 139 4.45 -2.00 5.96
CA ILE A 139 3.10 -2.39 5.57
C ILE A 139 2.59 -3.59 6.36
N VAL A 140 1.33 -3.51 6.80
CA VAL A 140 0.59 -4.63 7.37
C VAL A 140 -0.69 -4.85 6.57
N VAL A 141 -0.93 -6.08 6.15
CA VAL A 141 -2.17 -6.51 5.50
C VAL A 141 -2.95 -7.40 6.47
N VAL A 142 -4.25 -7.16 6.60
CA VAL A 142 -5.18 -8.00 7.37
C VAL A 142 -6.19 -8.60 6.41
N ASP A 143 -6.09 -9.91 6.17
CA ASP A 143 -6.91 -10.67 5.24
C ASP A 143 -7.68 -11.79 5.97
N SER A 144 -8.95 -11.59 6.34
CA SER A 144 -9.78 -10.42 6.10
C SER A 144 -10.55 -10.03 7.36
N VAL A 145 -11.11 -8.82 7.36
CA VAL A 145 -11.97 -8.33 8.46
C VAL A 145 -13.15 -9.27 8.72
N ALA A 146 -13.67 -9.93 7.69
CA ALA A 146 -14.77 -10.87 7.83
C ALA A 146 -14.38 -12.09 8.67
N ALA A 147 -13.11 -12.51 8.59
CA ALA A 147 -12.56 -13.67 9.30
C ALA A 147 -11.97 -13.33 10.68
N LEU A 148 -11.98 -12.06 11.10
CA LEU A 148 -11.63 -11.68 12.47
C LEU A 148 -12.78 -12.02 13.43
N VAL A 149 -12.95 -13.31 13.71
CA VAL A 149 -14.02 -13.82 14.58
C VAL A 149 -13.60 -13.68 16.04
N PRO A 150 -14.40 -13.00 16.90
CA PRO A 150 -14.08 -12.85 18.31
C PRO A 150 -13.96 -14.20 19.04
N ARG A 151 -13.07 -14.30 20.02
CA ARG A 151 -12.88 -15.56 20.80
C ARG A 151 -14.18 -16.10 21.38
N ALA A 152 -15.03 -15.24 21.94
CA ALA A 152 -16.29 -15.67 22.54
C ALA A 152 -17.29 -16.26 21.53
N GLU A 153 -17.16 -15.93 20.23
CA GLU A 153 -17.97 -16.52 19.17
C GLU A 153 -17.38 -17.86 18.70
N ILE A 154 -16.06 -18.04 18.75
CA ILE A 154 -15.38 -19.31 18.44
C ILE A 154 -15.62 -20.36 19.53
N GLU A 155 -15.58 -19.94 20.80
CA GLU A 155 -15.81 -20.81 21.96
C GLU A 155 -17.31 -21.10 22.20
N GLY A 156 -18.21 -20.34 21.58
CA GLY A 156 -19.66 -20.51 21.67
C GLY A 156 -20.18 -21.65 20.77
N GLU A 157 -21.46 -21.97 20.92
CA GLU A 157 -22.12 -22.97 20.07
C GLU A 157 -22.70 -22.34 18.80
N ILE A 158 -22.78 -23.12 17.72
CA ILE A 158 -23.42 -22.67 16.47
C ILE A 158 -24.89 -22.37 16.75
N GLY A 159 -25.26 -21.09 16.63
CA GLY A 159 -26.61 -20.60 16.93
C GLY A 159 -26.65 -19.61 18.10
N ASP A 160 -25.56 -19.48 18.85
CA ASP A 160 -25.43 -18.47 19.90
C ASP A 160 -25.43 -17.06 19.32
N SER A 161 -26.09 -16.15 20.03
CA SER A 161 -26.29 -14.78 19.57
C SER A 161 -25.19 -13.85 20.08
N HIS A 162 -24.21 -13.55 19.23
CA HIS A 162 -23.11 -12.62 19.52
C HIS A 162 -23.28 -11.28 18.79
N VAL A 163 -24.41 -10.59 19.04
CA VAL A 163 -24.77 -9.38 18.29
C VAL A 163 -23.72 -8.27 18.43
N GLY A 164 -23.08 -7.93 17.31
CA GLY A 164 -22.21 -6.76 17.19
C GLY A 164 -20.84 -6.90 17.88
N LEU A 165 -20.45 -8.11 18.29
CA LEU A 165 -19.18 -8.33 18.98
C LEU A 165 -17.98 -7.96 18.11
N GLN A 166 -17.94 -8.44 16.87
CA GLN A 166 -16.91 -8.08 15.89
C GLN A 166 -16.84 -6.56 15.63
N ALA A 167 -17.99 -5.87 15.56
CA ALA A 167 -18.01 -4.42 15.35
C ALA A 167 -17.40 -3.63 16.53
N ARG A 168 -17.60 -4.12 17.76
CA ARG A 168 -17.00 -3.53 18.97
C ARG A 168 -15.50 -3.77 19.00
N LEU A 169 -15.07 -5.01 18.71
CA LEU A 169 -13.66 -5.39 18.59
C LEU A 169 -12.94 -4.48 17.59
N MET A 170 -13.45 -4.37 16.37
CA MET A 170 -12.88 -3.49 15.33
C MET A 170 -12.83 -2.03 15.77
N SER A 171 -13.86 -1.53 16.45
CA SER A 171 -13.89 -0.14 16.93
C SER A 171 -12.82 0.14 17.98
N GLN A 172 -12.57 -0.82 18.87
CA GLN A 172 -11.53 -0.72 19.89
C GLN A 172 -10.13 -0.83 19.27
N ALA A 173 -9.91 -1.83 18.42
CA ALA A 173 -8.63 -2.06 17.78
C ALA A 173 -8.20 -0.87 16.89
N LEU A 174 -9.09 -0.38 16.02
CA LEU A 174 -8.79 0.76 15.15
C LEU A 174 -8.50 2.05 15.93
N ARG A 175 -9.14 2.24 17.09
CA ARG A 175 -8.85 3.38 17.98
C ARG A 175 -7.41 3.33 18.49
N LYS A 176 -6.90 2.14 18.83
CA LYS A 176 -5.52 1.94 19.27
C LYS A 176 -4.53 2.03 18.10
N LEU A 177 -4.78 1.25 17.06
CA LEU A 177 -3.94 1.13 15.87
C LEU A 177 -3.73 2.46 15.14
N SER A 178 -4.78 3.28 14.99
CA SER A 178 -4.69 4.51 14.18
C SER A 178 -3.61 5.48 14.66
N GLY A 179 -3.37 5.57 15.97
CA GLY A 179 -2.30 6.38 16.55
C GLY A 179 -0.92 5.82 16.20
N SER A 180 -0.72 4.52 16.42
CA SER A 180 0.55 3.84 16.13
C SER A 180 0.89 3.87 14.64
N ILE A 181 -0.08 3.59 13.76
CA ILE A 181 0.07 3.63 12.30
C ILE A 181 0.56 5.02 11.85
N ASN A 182 -0.07 6.10 12.31
CA ASN A 182 0.34 7.45 11.91
C ASN A 182 1.75 7.82 12.41
N LYS A 183 2.10 7.39 13.63
CA LYS A 183 3.41 7.67 14.24
C LYS A 183 4.55 6.94 13.53
N THR A 184 4.32 5.67 13.17
CA THR A 184 5.34 4.79 12.57
C THR A 184 5.37 4.83 11.05
N LYS A 185 4.40 5.53 10.44
CA LYS A 185 4.26 5.62 8.98
C LYS A 185 3.97 4.29 8.29
N THR A 186 3.56 3.27 9.04
CA THR A 186 3.08 1.99 8.48
C THR A 186 1.81 2.19 7.63
N ILE A 187 1.75 1.52 6.48
CA ILE A 187 0.54 1.39 5.67
C ILE A 187 -0.25 0.20 6.23
N ALA A 188 -1.52 0.40 6.60
CA ALA A 188 -2.36 -0.69 7.10
C ALA A 188 -3.49 -0.97 6.11
N ILE A 189 -3.43 -2.12 5.42
CA ILE A 189 -4.46 -2.56 4.49
C ILE A 189 -5.37 -3.56 5.19
N PHE A 190 -6.68 -3.29 5.18
CA PHE A 190 -7.70 -4.24 5.61
C PHE A 190 -8.45 -4.73 4.38
N ILE A 191 -8.39 -6.03 4.11
CA ILE A 191 -9.23 -6.67 3.11
C ILE A 191 -10.59 -6.95 3.74
N ASN A 192 -11.66 -6.73 2.98
CA ASN A 192 -13.01 -6.95 3.44
C ASN A 192 -13.90 -7.54 2.36
N GLN A 193 -14.97 -8.18 2.78
CA GLN A 193 -15.95 -8.78 1.89
C GLN A 193 -17.20 -7.89 1.78
N ILE A 194 -18.02 -8.15 0.77
CA ILE A 194 -19.36 -7.57 0.68
C ILE A 194 -20.35 -8.50 1.37
N ARG A 195 -21.30 -7.91 2.09
CA ARG A 195 -22.52 -8.54 2.61
C ARG A 195 -23.72 -7.69 2.23
N GLU A 196 -24.91 -8.25 2.27
CA GLU A 196 -26.14 -7.51 2.05
C GLU A 196 -26.88 -7.26 3.36
N LYS A 197 -27.48 -6.08 3.50
CA LYS A 197 -28.39 -5.78 4.60
C LYS A 197 -29.79 -6.27 4.26
N VAL A 198 -30.29 -7.22 5.04
CA VAL A 198 -31.66 -7.69 4.94
C VAL A 198 -32.63 -6.53 5.21
N GLY A 199 -33.68 -6.41 4.39
CA GLY A 199 -34.76 -5.44 4.58
C GLY A 199 -34.60 -4.09 3.87
N ILE A 200 -33.55 -3.89 3.07
CA ILE A 200 -33.42 -2.68 2.23
C ILE A 200 -34.14 -2.91 0.90
N MET A 201 -35.29 -2.25 0.70
CA MET A 201 -36.06 -2.27 -0.56
C MET A 201 -35.68 -1.15 -1.54
N PHE A 202 -35.02 -0.08 -1.07
CA PHE A 202 -34.58 1.06 -1.88
C PHE A 202 -33.15 1.46 -1.53
N GLY A 203 -32.32 1.69 -2.54
CA GLY A 203 -30.90 2.07 -2.39
C GLY A 203 -29.93 0.91 -2.55
N ASN A 204 -28.66 1.10 -2.18
CA ASN A 204 -27.66 0.04 -2.23
C ASN A 204 -27.74 -0.83 -0.96
N PRO A 205 -28.07 -2.15 -1.06
CA PRO A 205 -28.15 -3.04 0.09
C PRO A 205 -26.78 -3.46 0.63
N GLU A 206 -25.70 -3.22 -0.11
CA GLU A 206 -24.37 -3.70 0.22
C GLU A 206 -23.77 -3.01 1.46
N THR A 207 -23.12 -3.81 2.29
CA THR A 207 -22.36 -3.40 3.45
C THR A 207 -21.07 -4.21 3.55
N THR A 208 -20.21 -3.83 4.49
CA THR A 208 -18.98 -4.56 4.80
C THR A 208 -19.03 -5.04 6.27
N PRO A 209 -18.49 -6.23 6.58
CA PRO A 209 -18.27 -6.74 7.94
C PRO A 209 -17.41 -5.82 8.83
N GLY A 210 -17.40 -6.08 10.14
CA GLY A 210 -16.62 -5.29 11.11
C GLY A 210 -17.24 -3.96 11.55
N GLY A 211 -18.52 -3.74 11.25
CA GLY A 211 -19.25 -2.53 11.66
C GLY A 211 -18.88 -1.29 10.85
N ARG A 212 -18.97 -0.10 11.47
CA ARG A 212 -18.76 1.19 10.77
C ARG A 212 -17.38 1.80 11.00
N ALA A 213 -16.63 1.34 12.00
CA ALA A 213 -15.39 1.98 12.42
C ALA A 213 -14.36 2.07 11.28
N LEU A 214 -14.11 0.96 10.58
CA LEU A 214 -13.16 0.92 9.47
C LEU A 214 -13.50 1.94 8.39
N LYS A 215 -14.79 2.10 8.06
CA LYS A 215 -15.25 3.10 7.08
C LYS A 215 -14.88 4.53 7.47
N PHE A 216 -14.80 4.86 8.75
CA PHE A 216 -14.42 6.19 9.23
C PHE A 216 -12.90 6.37 9.33
N TYR A 217 -12.21 5.38 9.89
CA TYR A 217 -10.75 5.39 10.07
C TYR A 217 -9.98 5.30 8.75
N ALA A 218 -10.47 4.53 7.78
CA ALA A 218 -9.85 4.41 6.47
C ALA A 218 -9.69 5.79 5.81
N THR A 219 -8.47 6.08 5.37
CA THR A 219 -8.13 7.26 4.56
C THR A 219 -8.54 7.02 3.12
N VAL A 220 -8.25 5.83 2.61
CA VAL A 220 -8.63 5.36 1.28
C VAL A 220 -9.53 4.15 1.42
N ARG A 221 -10.58 4.07 0.59
CA ARG A 221 -11.39 2.86 0.43
C ARG A 221 -11.46 2.52 -1.04
N LEU A 222 -11.10 1.29 -1.38
CA LEU A 222 -11.09 0.75 -2.73
C LEU A 222 -12.17 -0.32 -2.85
N GLU A 223 -13.07 -0.13 -3.82
CA GLU A 223 -14.03 -1.16 -4.23
C GLU A 223 -13.48 -1.88 -5.46
N VAL A 224 -13.20 -3.18 -5.32
CA VAL A 224 -12.61 -4.02 -6.36
C VAL A 224 -13.68 -4.95 -6.91
N ARG A 225 -14.00 -4.83 -8.20
CA ARG A 225 -14.99 -5.67 -8.89
C ARG A 225 -14.43 -6.22 -10.19
N ARG A 226 -14.71 -7.50 -10.45
CA ARG A 226 -14.51 -8.09 -11.78
C ARG A 226 -15.46 -7.43 -12.78
N ALA A 227 -14.94 -7.02 -13.93
CA ALA A 227 -15.71 -6.48 -15.04
C ALA A 227 -15.89 -7.54 -16.13
N GLU A 228 -14.81 -7.91 -16.82
CA GLU A 228 -14.85 -8.81 -17.99
C GLU A 228 -13.80 -9.91 -17.88
N GLN A 229 -14.03 -11.04 -18.54
CA GLN A 229 -13.02 -12.11 -18.66
C GLN A 229 -12.10 -11.83 -19.84
N ILE A 230 -10.80 -12.01 -19.63
CA ILE A 230 -9.78 -11.92 -20.68
C ILE A 230 -9.57 -13.34 -21.22
N LYS A 231 -9.75 -13.50 -22.53
CA LYS A 231 -9.67 -14.81 -23.19
C LYS A 231 -8.61 -14.82 -24.28
N GLU A 232 -7.93 -15.96 -24.39
CA GLU A 232 -7.07 -16.30 -25.52
C GLU A 232 -7.62 -17.58 -26.14
N GLY A 233 -8.23 -17.45 -27.32
CA GLY A 233 -9.04 -18.51 -27.91
C GLY A 233 -10.19 -18.93 -26.98
N THR A 234 -10.18 -20.17 -26.52
CA THR A 234 -11.17 -20.72 -25.58
C THR A 234 -10.77 -20.58 -24.11
N ASN A 235 -9.50 -20.28 -23.83
CA ASN A 235 -8.97 -20.26 -22.47
C ASN A 235 -9.19 -18.89 -21.82
N ILE A 236 -9.63 -18.89 -20.56
CA ILE A 236 -9.72 -17.66 -19.75
C ILE A 236 -8.38 -17.48 -19.05
N ILE A 237 -7.65 -16.43 -19.43
CA ILE A 237 -6.28 -16.17 -18.97
C ILE A 237 -6.20 -15.06 -17.90
N GLY A 238 -7.31 -14.36 -17.66
CA GLY A 238 -7.38 -13.32 -16.65
C GLY A 238 -8.73 -12.65 -16.58
N ASN A 239 -8.81 -11.55 -15.82
CA ASN A 239 -10.00 -10.71 -15.75
C ASN A 239 -9.63 -9.25 -15.81
N ARG A 240 -10.44 -8.47 -16.53
CA ARG A 240 -10.47 -7.03 -16.39
C ARG A 240 -11.19 -6.69 -15.09
N VAL A 241 -10.56 -5.89 -14.25
CA VAL A 241 -10.99 -5.53 -12.90
C VAL A 241 -11.13 -4.03 -12.80
N LYS A 242 -12.24 -3.59 -12.22
CA LYS A 242 -12.54 -2.20 -11.93
C LYS A 242 -12.26 -1.93 -10.46
N ILE A 243 -11.33 -1.01 -10.19
CA ILE A 243 -10.98 -0.55 -8.85
C ILE A 243 -11.49 0.88 -8.71
N LYS A 244 -12.52 1.09 -7.89
CA LYS A 244 -13.10 2.41 -7.65
C LYS A 244 -12.64 2.97 -6.30
N VAL A 245 -12.12 4.19 -6.30
CA VAL A 245 -11.73 4.91 -5.09
C VAL A 245 -12.98 5.51 -4.44
N VAL A 246 -13.71 4.73 -3.64
CA VAL A 246 -14.99 5.18 -3.05
C VAL A 246 -14.80 6.16 -1.88
N LYS A 247 -13.59 6.26 -1.33
CA LYS A 247 -13.21 7.25 -0.34
C LYS A 247 -11.73 7.60 -0.52
N ASN A 248 -11.42 8.88 -0.44
CA ASN A 248 -10.07 9.39 -0.44
C ASN A 248 -10.03 10.66 0.42
N LYS A 249 -9.15 10.72 1.43
CA LYS A 249 -8.96 11.92 2.28
C LYS A 249 -7.69 12.70 1.94
N VAL A 250 -6.90 12.25 0.96
CA VAL A 250 -5.63 12.89 0.57
C VAL A 250 -5.65 13.46 -0.84
N ALA A 251 -6.65 13.06 -1.64
CA ALA A 251 -6.94 13.59 -2.97
C ALA A 251 -8.44 13.42 -3.30
N PRO A 252 -8.94 13.98 -4.41
CA PRO A 252 -10.33 13.81 -4.82
C PRO A 252 -10.74 12.33 -4.95
N PRO A 253 -11.90 11.91 -4.38
CA PRO A 253 -12.40 10.55 -4.49
C PRO A 253 -13.13 10.29 -5.83
N PHE A 254 -13.62 9.06 -5.98
CA PHE A 254 -14.50 8.55 -7.04
C PHE A 254 -13.88 8.31 -8.42
N LYS A 255 -12.56 8.51 -8.55
CA LYS A 255 -11.81 8.00 -9.69
C LYS A 255 -11.86 6.47 -9.76
N VAL A 256 -11.63 5.95 -10.97
CA VAL A 256 -11.68 4.52 -11.30
C VAL A 256 -10.41 4.15 -12.04
N ALA A 257 -9.75 3.09 -11.59
CA ALA A 257 -8.73 2.39 -12.36
C ALA A 257 -9.31 1.12 -12.99
N LEU A 258 -9.04 0.90 -14.28
CA LEU A 258 -9.32 -0.35 -14.97
C LEU A 258 -8.00 -1.08 -15.18
N VAL A 259 -7.88 -2.27 -14.61
CA VAL A 259 -6.66 -3.07 -14.65
C VAL A 259 -6.95 -4.48 -15.16
N ASP A 260 -5.98 -5.09 -15.81
CA ASP A 260 -6.05 -6.52 -16.14
C ASP A 260 -5.35 -7.31 -15.03
N ILE A 261 -6.04 -8.25 -14.41
CA ILE A 261 -5.43 -9.24 -13.52
C ILE A 261 -5.28 -10.54 -14.31
N MET A 262 -4.04 -10.85 -14.67
CA MET A 262 -3.67 -12.07 -15.39
C MET A 262 -3.40 -13.18 -14.38
N TYR A 263 -3.95 -14.38 -14.63
CA TYR A 263 -3.79 -15.49 -13.70
C TYR A 263 -2.33 -15.93 -13.58
N GLY A 264 -1.85 -16.08 -12.34
CA GLY A 264 -0.47 -16.47 -12.05
C GLY A 264 0.58 -15.37 -12.23
N VAL A 265 0.21 -14.16 -12.69
CA VAL A 265 1.14 -13.03 -12.91
C VAL A 265 0.72 -11.79 -12.10
N GLY A 266 -0.59 -11.55 -11.95
CA GLY A 266 -1.11 -10.38 -11.24
C GLY A 266 -1.49 -9.23 -12.19
N ILE A 267 -1.29 -7.98 -11.76
CA ILE A 267 -1.71 -6.80 -12.51
C ILE A 267 -0.79 -6.58 -13.74
N SER A 268 -1.37 -6.49 -14.93
CA SER A 268 -0.63 -6.30 -16.19
C SER A 268 -0.24 -4.84 -16.39
N GLN A 269 1.00 -4.49 -16.05
CA GLN A 269 1.53 -3.12 -16.25
C GLN A 269 1.50 -2.67 -17.72
N THR A 270 1.77 -3.58 -18.65
CA THR A 270 1.69 -3.30 -20.10
C THR A 270 0.26 -3.00 -20.55
N GLY A 271 -0.73 -3.71 -20.00
CA GLY A 271 -2.15 -3.50 -20.33
C GLY A 271 -2.66 -2.15 -19.87
N GLU A 272 -2.27 -1.74 -18.66
CA GLU A 272 -2.56 -0.40 -18.14
C GLU A 272 -1.88 0.68 -18.98
N LEU A 273 -0.61 0.46 -19.32
CA LEU A 273 0.18 1.45 -20.06
C LEU A 273 -0.40 1.71 -21.45
N VAL A 274 -0.80 0.67 -22.19
CA VAL A 274 -1.46 0.82 -23.50
C VAL A 274 -2.76 1.62 -23.36
N ASP A 275 -3.60 1.28 -22.39
CA ASP A 275 -4.91 1.93 -22.22
C ASP A 275 -4.73 3.42 -21.86
N MET A 276 -3.81 3.74 -20.94
CA MET A 276 -3.49 5.11 -20.54
C MET A 276 -2.81 5.91 -21.66
N ALA A 277 -1.94 5.29 -22.45
CA ALA A 277 -1.28 5.95 -23.57
C ALA A 277 -2.27 6.31 -24.69
N VAL A 278 -3.27 5.47 -24.94
CA VAL A 278 -4.35 5.77 -25.89
C VAL A 278 -5.25 6.89 -25.37
N GLU A 279 -5.58 6.90 -24.08
CA GLU A 279 -6.40 7.98 -23.49
C GLU A 279 -5.72 9.36 -23.58
N LYS A 280 -4.39 9.40 -23.60
CA LYS A 280 -3.60 10.63 -23.72
C LYS A 280 -3.10 10.93 -25.13
N ASP A 281 -3.62 10.24 -26.14
CA ASP A 281 -3.22 10.40 -27.54
C ASP A 281 -1.69 10.24 -27.76
N ILE A 282 -1.03 9.44 -26.91
CA ILE A 282 0.39 9.07 -27.05
C ILE A 282 0.52 7.86 -27.99
N VAL A 283 -0.44 6.93 -27.91
CA VAL A 283 -0.58 5.80 -28.82
C VAL A 283 -1.86 6.00 -29.63
N ASP A 284 -1.74 6.01 -30.95
CA ASP A 284 -2.86 6.20 -31.86
C ASP A 284 -3.64 4.90 -32.04
N LYS A 285 -4.96 4.99 -31.88
CA LYS A 285 -5.87 3.87 -32.13
C LYS A 285 -6.76 4.13 -33.34
N SER A 286 -6.44 3.49 -34.47
CA SER A 286 -7.22 3.53 -35.72
C SER A 286 -7.98 2.22 -35.94
N GLY A 287 -9.25 2.21 -35.54
CA GLY A 287 -10.09 1.00 -35.57
C GLY A 287 -9.55 -0.07 -34.61
N SER A 288 -9.05 -1.18 -35.16
CA SER A 288 -8.38 -2.23 -34.37
C SER A 288 -6.86 -2.07 -34.30
N TRP A 289 -6.25 -1.14 -35.04
CA TRP A 289 -4.80 -0.96 -35.07
C TRP A 289 -4.32 0.05 -34.02
N TYR A 290 -3.22 -0.29 -33.34
CA TYR A 290 -2.49 0.57 -32.42
C TYR A 290 -1.16 0.96 -33.08
N SER A 291 -0.83 2.25 -33.04
CA SER A 291 0.40 2.80 -33.63
C SER A 291 1.09 3.74 -32.63
N TYR A 292 2.41 3.77 -32.65
CA TYR A 292 3.21 4.69 -31.86
C TYR A 292 4.19 5.41 -32.79
N GLY A 293 4.04 6.73 -32.91
CA GLY A 293 4.73 7.50 -33.95
C GLY A 293 4.35 7.01 -35.34
N ASN A 294 5.33 6.52 -36.11
CA ASN A 294 5.10 5.97 -37.45
C ASN A 294 4.96 4.43 -37.48
N ASP A 295 5.18 3.76 -36.35
CA ASP A 295 5.25 2.31 -36.28
C ASP A 295 3.91 1.71 -35.84
N ARG A 296 3.48 0.66 -36.54
CA ARG A 296 2.30 -0.14 -36.14
C ARG A 296 2.72 -1.15 -35.09
N ILE A 297 2.35 -0.90 -33.84
CA ILE A 297 2.73 -1.73 -32.69
C ILE A 297 1.82 -2.95 -32.50
N GLY A 298 0.62 -2.97 -33.11
CA GLY A 298 -0.19 -4.18 -33.10
C GLY A 298 -1.62 -4.01 -33.61
N GLN A 299 -2.20 -5.12 -34.08
CA GLN A 299 -3.63 -5.22 -34.37
C GLN A 299 -4.35 -5.82 -33.16
N GLY A 300 -5.15 -5.02 -32.47
CA GLY A 300 -5.81 -5.39 -31.23
C GLY A 300 -4.95 -5.11 -29.99
N ARG A 301 -5.62 -4.95 -28.85
CA ARG A 301 -5.00 -4.54 -27.59
C ARG A 301 -3.96 -5.53 -27.08
N GLU A 302 -4.24 -6.84 -27.17
CA GLU A 302 -3.31 -7.87 -26.68
C GLU A 302 -2.01 -7.92 -27.49
N ASN A 303 -2.08 -7.72 -28.81
CA ASN A 303 -0.87 -7.66 -29.64
C ASN A 303 -0.03 -6.41 -29.33
N ALA A 304 -0.65 -5.27 -29.05
CA ALA A 304 0.07 -4.07 -28.60
C ALA A 304 0.73 -4.29 -27.23
N LYS A 305 0.08 -5.01 -26.30
CA LYS A 305 0.67 -5.41 -25.01
C LYS A 305 1.90 -6.28 -25.19
N ASN A 306 1.81 -7.30 -26.05
CA ASN A 306 2.93 -8.20 -26.35
C ASN A 306 4.09 -7.43 -26.99
N TYR A 307 3.82 -6.53 -27.93
CA TYR A 307 4.85 -5.67 -28.52
C TYR A 307 5.60 -4.85 -27.47
N LEU A 308 4.90 -4.22 -26.52
CA LEU A 308 5.56 -3.46 -25.45
C LEU A 308 6.35 -4.36 -24.49
N ALA A 309 5.89 -5.59 -24.25
CA ALA A 309 6.63 -6.55 -23.45
C ALA A 309 7.95 -6.98 -24.15
N ASP A 310 7.93 -7.10 -25.48
CA ASP A 310 9.09 -7.48 -26.30
C ASP A 310 10.06 -6.31 -26.57
N HIS A 311 9.63 -5.05 -26.36
CA HIS A 311 10.41 -3.84 -26.61
C HIS A 311 10.51 -2.93 -25.36
N PRO A 312 11.35 -3.29 -24.37
CA PRO A 312 11.45 -2.57 -23.10
C PRO A 312 11.82 -1.09 -23.22
N GLU A 313 12.60 -0.73 -24.24
CA GLU A 313 12.99 0.65 -24.53
C GLU A 313 11.80 1.52 -24.94
N VAL A 314 10.93 1.00 -25.81
CA VAL A 314 9.69 1.68 -26.23
C VAL A 314 8.71 1.75 -25.06
N MET A 315 8.61 0.66 -24.29
CA MET A 315 7.78 0.65 -23.08
C MET A 315 8.23 1.71 -22.07
N ALA A 316 9.53 1.86 -21.84
CA ALA A 316 10.07 2.87 -20.92
C ALA A 316 9.77 4.29 -21.41
N GLU A 317 9.94 4.57 -22.70
CA GLU A 317 9.65 5.87 -23.30
C GLU A 317 8.16 6.21 -23.18
N ILE A 318 7.26 5.30 -23.56
CA ILE A 318 5.81 5.49 -23.44
C ILE A 318 5.42 5.67 -21.97
N LYS A 319 6.00 4.88 -21.06
CA LYS A 319 5.77 5.00 -19.62
C LYS A 319 6.16 6.38 -19.08
N GLN A 320 7.28 6.92 -19.53
CA GLN A 320 7.68 8.28 -19.14
C GLN A 320 6.67 9.32 -19.66
N LYS A 321 6.33 9.28 -20.96
CA LYS A 321 5.35 10.21 -21.55
C LYS A 321 3.98 10.14 -20.87
N VAL A 322 3.52 8.92 -20.53
CA VAL A 322 2.26 8.73 -19.79
C VAL A 322 2.37 9.34 -18.39
N ARG A 323 3.44 9.10 -17.64
CA ARG A 323 3.62 9.70 -16.31
C ARG A 323 3.60 11.22 -16.36
N GLU A 324 4.29 11.82 -17.33
CA GLU A 324 4.30 13.26 -17.56
C GLU A 324 2.89 13.80 -17.90
N ALA A 325 2.17 13.12 -18.79
CA ALA A 325 0.82 13.52 -19.22
C ALA A 325 -0.25 13.42 -18.12
N TYR A 326 -0.05 12.58 -17.11
CA TYR A 326 -0.91 12.48 -15.92
C TYR A 326 -0.35 13.24 -14.70
N GLY A 327 0.81 13.89 -14.81
CA GLY A 327 1.43 14.63 -13.70
C GLY A 327 1.88 13.75 -12.54
N ILE A 328 2.21 12.48 -12.80
CA ILE A 328 2.69 11.54 -11.79
C ILE A 328 4.19 11.77 -11.63
N ALA A 329 4.59 12.41 -10.52
CA ALA A 329 6.00 12.65 -10.21
C ALA A 329 6.82 11.35 -10.22
N GLU A 330 8.09 11.43 -10.62
CA GLU A 330 9.01 10.31 -10.46
C GLU A 330 9.17 9.99 -8.98
N PRO A 331 9.21 8.70 -8.59
CA PRO A 331 9.67 8.33 -7.26
C PRO A 331 11.15 8.74 -7.16
N THR A 332 11.42 9.89 -6.55
CA THR A 332 12.77 10.30 -6.19
C THR A 332 13.33 9.28 -5.22
N THR A 333 14.37 8.56 -5.64
CA THR A 333 15.16 7.61 -4.86
C THR A 333 16.05 8.32 -3.83
N GLU A 334 15.50 9.28 -3.08
CA GLU A 334 16.28 10.12 -2.15
C GLU A 334 16.39 9.54 -0.73
N ASP A 335 15.58 8.55 -0.35
CA ASP A 335 15.63 8.00 1.02
C ASP A 335 16.73 6.95 1.28
N SER A 336 17.61 6.66 0.31
CA SER A 336 18.68 5.65 0.46
C SER A 336 20.10 6.20 0.66
N LYS A 337 20.28 7.53 0.81
CA LYS A 337 21.62 8.14 1.00
C LYS A 337 21.82 8.96 2.27
N ALA A 338 20.93 8.88 3.25
CA ALA A 338 21.15 9.45 4.57
C ALA A 338 21.59 8.35 5.57
N GLY A 339 22.79 7.78 5.39
CA GLY A 339 23.26 6.74 6.33
C GLY A 339 24.73 6.32 6.27
N THR A 340 25.53 6.73 5.28
CA THR A 340 26.86 6.14 5.07
C THR A 340 28.07 7.08 5.13
N ASP A 341 27.92 8.38 5.37
CA ASP A 341 29.06 9.32 5.34
C ASP A 341 29.65 9.78 6.69
N GLU A 342 29.24 9.18 7.83
CA GLU A 342 29.78 9.58 9.15
C GLU A 342 30.68 8.55 9.86
N LYS A 343 31.07 7.43 9.22
CA LYS A 343 31.99 6.44 9.83
C LYS A 343 33.34 6.23 9.12
N ALA A 344 33.64 6.98 8.06
CA ALA A 344 34.91 6.83 7.33
C ALA A 344 36.05 7.79 7.75
N LYS A 345 35.82 8.74 8.66
CA LYS A 345 36.85 9.75 9.05
C LYS A 345 37.64 9.47 10.34
N ASP A 346 37.37 8.39 11.08
CA ASP A 346 38.03 8.15 12.37
C ASP A 346 39.01 6.95 12.42
N LYS A 347 39.41 6.39 11.27
CA LYS A 347 40.43 5.31 11.21
C LYS A 347 41.80 5.70 10.64
N SER A 348 42.08 7.00 10.49
CA SER A 348 43.34 7.49 9.91
C SER A 348 44.34 8.12 10.89
N LYS A 349 44.07 8.14 12.21
CA LYS A 349 44.94 8.88 13.16
C LYS A 349 45.59 8.09 14.30
N ASN A 350 45.60 6.76 14.27
CA ASN A 350 46.30 6.01 15.32
C ASN A 350 47.16 4.85 14.79
N LYS A 351 48.25 5.20 14.10
CA LYS A 351 49.35 4.27 13.77
C LYS A 351 50.70 4.99 13.67
N THR A 352 51.06 5.74 14.72
CA THR A 352 52.46 6.18 14.93
C THR A 352 52.66 6.55 16.40
N ALA A 353 52.92 5.54 17.24
CA ALA A 353 53.69 5.65 18.49
C ALA A 353 53.66 4.30 19.22
N ALA A 354 54.69 3.48 19.02
CA ALA A 354 55.24 2.54 20.01
C ALA A 354 56.31 1.67 19.33
N LYS A 355 57.54 2.18 19.28
CA LYS A 355 58.73 1.34 19.15
C LYS A 355 59.52 1.52 20.44
N ALA A 356 59.25 0.65 21.40
CA ALA A 356 60.04 0.55 22.62
C ALA A 356 61.10 -0.53 22.42
N THR A 357 62.31 -0.11 22.72
CA THR A 357 63.57 -0.82 22.92
C THR A 357 63.47 -2.08 23.77
N ASP A 358 64.21 -3.13 23.41
CA ASP A 358 65.15 -3.77 24.34
C ASP A 358 66.28 -4.51 23.57
N PRO A 359 67.51 -4.58 24.11
CA PRO A 359 68.72 -5.01 23.41
C PRO A 359 69.19 -6.43 23.75
N SER A 360 70.22 -6.88 23.01
CA SER A 360 71.11 -8.03 23.28
C SER A 360 70.46 -9.42 23.06
N THR A 361 71.06 -10.41 22.39
CA THR A 361 72.46 -10.89 22.31
C THR A 361 72.66 -11.81 21.09
N LEU A 362 73.87 -11.77 20.47
CA LEU A 362 74.79 -12.87 20.05
C LEU A 362 74.19 -14.08 19.27
N ASP A 363 74.83 -14.75 18.31
CA ASP A 363 76.16 -14.75 17.68
C ASP A 363 76.08 -15.74 16.49
N VAL A 364 77.07 -15.62 15.59
CA VAL A 364 77.48 -16.49 14.45
C VAL A 364 76.68 -16.40 13.14
#